data_AF-A0A967L034-F1
#
_entry.id   AF-A0A967L034-F1
#
_cell.length_a   1.000
_cell.length_b   1.000
_cell.length_c   1.000
_cell.angle_alpha   90.00
_cell.angle_beta   90.00
_cell.angle_gamma   90.00
#
_symmetry.space_group_name_H-M   'P 1'
#
loop_
_entity.id
_entity.type
_entity.pdbx_description
1 polymer ?
#
loop_
_entity_poly.entity_id
_entity_poly.type
_entity_poly.pdbx_seq_one_letter_code
_entity_poly.pdbx_strand_id
1 'polypeptide(L)' 'MHAKDIMTTQLITVGPNVTVREIARLLAEKGISAVPVV' A
#
# COMPACT_ATOMS: atom_id res chain seq x y z
N MET A 1 -2.21 -19.29 -16.71
CA MET A 1 -2.29 -17.92 -16.17
C MET A 1 -1.72 -17.92 -14.77
N HIS A 2 -0.75 -17.05 -14.53
CA HIS A 2 -0.04 -16.83 -13.27
C HIS A 2 -0.46 -15.48 -12.68
N ALA A 3 -0.29 -15.27 -11.37
CA ALA A 3 -0.66 -14.02 -10.71
C ALA A 3 0.00 -12.77 -11.36
N LYS A 4 1.24 -12.91 -11.82
CA LYS A 4 1.97 -11.86 -12.53
C LYS A 4 1.29 -11.38 -13.82
N ASP A 5 0.40 -12.20 -14.39
CA ASP A 5 -0.28 -11.90 -15.65
C ASP A 5 -1.47 -10.94 -15.43
N ILE A 6 -1.97 -10.78 -14.19
CA ILE A 6 -3.19 -10.00 -13.88
C ILE A 6 -3.05 -9.02 -12.71
N MET A 7 -1.96 -9.07 -11.94
CA MET A 7 -1.79 -8.22 -10.76
C MET A 7 -1.47 -6.76 -11.13
N THR A 8 -1.95 -5.83 -10.32
CA THR A 8 -1.56 -4.42 -10.41
C THR A 8 -0.11 -4.24 -9.94
N THR A 9 0.71 -3.57 -10.74
CA THR A 9 2.14 -3.35 -10.46
C THR A 9 2.47 -1.93 -9.98
N GLN A 10 1.58 -0.96 -10.20
CA GLN A 10 1.72 0.39 -9.65
C GLN A 10 1.20 0.41 -8.21
N LEU A 11 2.12 0.20 -7.26
CA LEU A 11 1.83 0.16 -5.84
C LEU A 11 2.32 1.42 -5.14
N ILE A 12 1.57 1.86 -4.14
CA ILE A 12 2.05 2.78 -3.11
C ILE A 12 2.66 1.92 -2.01
N THR A 13 3.83 2.28 -1.50
CA THR A 13 4.52 1.57 -0.40
C THR A 13 4.94 2.56 0.68
N VAL A 14 5.16 2.07 1.89
CA VAL A 14 5.67 2.86 3.02
C VAL A 14 6.89 2.21 3.64
N GLY A 15 7.74 3.00 4.28
CA GLY A 15 8.89 2.48 5.04
C GLY A 15 8.51 1.99 6.43
N PRO A 16 9.35 1.16 7.08
CA PRO A 16 9.07 0.58 8.39
C PRO A 16 9.03 1.61 9.53
N ASN A 17 9.62 2.79 9.33
CA ASN A 17 9.68 3.87 10.31
C ASN A 17 8.51 4.85 10.21
N VAL A 18 7.58 4.66 9.26
CA VAL A 18 6.40 5.52 9.12
C VAL A 18 5.46 5.27 10.30
N THR A 19 4.89 6.34 10.85
CA THR A 19 4.01 6.21 12.01
C THR A 19 2.65 5.64 11.62
N VAL A 20 1.99 4.97 12.57
CA VAL A 20 0.62 4.46 12.39
C VAL A 20 -0.36 5.58 11.98
N ARG A 21 -0.16 6.80 12.49
CA ARG A 21 -1.00 7.95 12.15
C ARG A 21 -0.88 8.32 10.68
N GLU A 22 0.34 8.35 10.15
CA GLU A 22 0.59 8.66 8.74
C GLU A 22 0.03 7.57 7.83
N ILE A 23 0.18 6.29 8.21
CA ILE A 23 -0.40 5.16 7.47
C ILE A 23 -1.94 5.27 7.47
N ALA A 24 -2.58 5.48 8.62
CA ALA A 24 -4.03 5.60 8.70
C ALA A 24 -4.57 6.74 7.83
N ARG A 25 -3.88 7.88 7.83
CA ARG A 25 -4.20 9.02 6.96
C ARG A 25 -4.08 8.64 5.48
N LEU A 26 -2.97 8.01 5.09
CA LEU A 26 -2.73 7.58 3.71
C LEU A 26 -3.82 6.61 3.22
N LEU A 27 -4.16 5.61 4.04
CA LEU A 27 -5.21 4.63 3.71
C LEU A 27 -6.56 5.31 3.48
N ALA A 28 -6.95 6.25 4.35
CA ALA A 28 -8.20 7.00 4.22
C ALA A 28 -8.20 7.92 2.99
N GLU A 29 -7.12 8.67 2.74
CA GLU A 29 -7.01 9.59 1.60
C GLU A 29 -7.00 8.87 0.25
N LYS A 30 -6.40 7.67 0.20
CA LYS A 30 -6.33 6.86 -1.02
C LYS A 30 -7.49 5.88 -1.19
N GLY A 31 -8.35 5.73 -0.18
CA GLY A 31 -9.47 4.80 -0.20
C GLY A 31 -9.03 3.33 -0.29
N ILE A 32 -7.86 2.99 0.25
CA ILE A 32 -7.29 1.63 0.22
C ILE A 32 -7.26 1.03 1.62
N SER A 33 -7.44 -0.28 1.70
CA SER A 33 -7.53 -0.99 2.99
C SER A 33 -6.18 -1.46 3.53
N ALA A 34 -5.14 -1.52 2.69
CA ALA A 34 -3.82 -2.00 3.07
C ALA A 34 -2.72 -1.36 2.19
N VAL A 35 -1.50 -1.32 2.72
CA VAL A 35 -0.31 -0.83 2.03
C VAL A 35 0.90 -1.72 2.38
N PRO A 36 1.73 -2.14 1.41
CA PRO A 36 2.96 -2.88 1.70
C PRO A 36 3.99 -1.99 2.43
N VAL A 37 4.71 -2.62 3.36
CA VAL A 37 5.85 -2.02 4.07
C VAL A 37 7.14 -2.60 3.52
N VAL A 38 8.06 -1.75 3.03
CA VAL A 38 9.35 -2.14 2.42
C VAL A 38 10.53 -1.34 2.96
#